data_AF-A0A811NKJ8-F1
#
_entry.id   AF-A0A811NKJ8-F1
#
_cell.length_a   1.000
_cell.length_b   1.000
_cell.length_c   1.000
_cell.angle_alpha   90.00
_cell.angle_beta   90.00
_cell.angle_gamma   90.00
#
_symmetry.space_group_name_H-M   'P 1'
#
loop_
_entity.id
_entity.type
_entity.pdbx_description
1 polymer ?
#
loop_
_entity_poly.entity_id
_entity_poly.type
_entity_poly.pdbx_seq_one_letter_code
_entity_poly.pdbx_strand_id
1 'polypeptide(L)' 'MEMSGLDLRKHEKPPRIRPLPSPLPPAACNEAALVPPLNFAMVHDGIFRSGFPDTSNFWFLKSLNLRSIV' A
#
# COMPACT_ATOMS: atom_id res chain seq x y z
N MET A 1 5.66 -28.23 49.36
CA MET A 1 6.63 -28.51 48.28
C MET A 1 6.02 -27.99 47.00
N GLU A 2 6.74 -27.07 46.36
CA GLU A 2 6.62 -26.63 44.95
C GLU A 2 5.26 -26.07 44.47
N MET A 3 5.09 -24.74 44.39
CA MET A 3 5.73 -23.76 43.49
C MET A 3 5.17 -23.84 42.08
N SER A 4 4.21 -22.99 41.74
CA SER A 4 3.97 -22.55 40.35
C SER A 4 3.20 -21.24 40.34
N GLY A 5 3.86 -20.18 40.80
CA GLY A 5 3.59 -18.86 40.27
C GLY A 5 4.08 -18.83 38.83
N LEU A 6 3.15 -18.92 37.88
CA LEU A 6 3.36 -18.58 36.49
C LEU A 6 2.10 -17.88 35.98
N ASP A 7 1.87 -16.66 36.48
CA ASP A 7 1.07 -15.66 35.77
C ASP A 7 1.78 -15.34 34.45
N LEU A 8 1.55 -16.22 33.50
CA LEU A 8 2.12 -16.21 32.17
C LEU A 8 1.45 -15.09 31.38
N ARG A 9 2.03 -13.90 31.52
CA ARG A 9 1.93 -12.74 30.64
C ARG A 9 1.87 -13.12 29.15
N LYS A 10 0.71 -13.48 28.58
CA LYS A 10 0.59 -13.76 27.14
C LYS A 10 -0.76 -13.44 26.50
N HIS A 11 -1.62 -12.65 27.13
CA HIS A 11 -2.85 -12.18 26.48
C HIS A 11 -2.79 -10.71 26.09
N GLU A 12 -1.66 -10.27 25.53
CA GLU A 12 -1.74 -9.22 24.52
C GLU A 12 -2.06 -9.91 23.20
N LYS A 13 -3.35 -9.93 22.85
CA LYS A 13 -3.79 -10.36 21.52
C LYS A 13 -3.00 -9.51 20.53
N PRO A 14 -2.18 -10.11 19.64
CA PRO A 14 -1.40 -9.34 18.69
C PRO A 14 -2.35 -8.40 17.95
N PRO A 15 -1.97 -7.13 17.70
CA PRO A 15 -2.79 -6.24 16.91
C PRO A 15 -3.14 -6.99 15.63
N ARG A 16 -4.42 -6.99 15.25
CA ARG A 16 -4.84 -7.63 14.00
C ARG A 16 -4.10 -6.91 12.87
N ILE A 17 -2.95 -7.43 12.48
CA ILE A 17 -2.28 -7.07 11.24
C ILE A 17 -3.34 -7.42 10.19
N ARG A 18 -3.92 -6.40 9.57
CA ARG A 18 -4.83 -6.62 8.45
C ARG A 18 -4.01 -7.43 7.44
N PRO A 19 -4.45 -8.63 7.04
CA PRO A 19 -3.76 -9.35 6.00
C PRO A 19 -3.62 -8.41 4.81
N LEU A 20 -2.38 -8.24 4.31
CA LEU A 20 -2.16 -7.58 3.03
C LEU A 20 -3.11 -8.26 2.02
N PRO A 21 -3.88 -7.51 1.21
CA PRO A 21 -4.76 -8.12 0.24
C PRO A 21 -3.93 -9.08 -0.62
N SER A 22 -4.34 -10.36 -0.61
CA SER A 22 -3.77 -11.41 -1.45
C SER A 22 -3.70 -10.91 -2.89
N PRO A 23 -2.62 -11.24 -3.64
CA PRO A 23 -2.47 -10.77 -5.01
C PRO A 23 -3.70 -11.20 -5.81
N LEU A 24 -4.41 -10.20 -6.33
CA LEU A 24 -5.60 -10.39 -7.14
C LEU A 24 -5.26 -11.26 -8.37
N PRO A 25 -6.18 -12.09 -8.87
CA PRO A 25 -5.94 -12.93 -10.04
C PRO A 25 -5.57 -12.06 -11.26
N PRO A 26 -4.84 -12.61 -12.25
CA PRO A 26 -4.51 -11.88 -13.46
C PRO A 26 -5.79 -11.71 -14.28
N ALA A 27 -6.53 -10.63 -14.00
CA ALA A 27 -7.55 -10.15 -14.91
C ALA A 27 -6.81 -9.80 -16.20
N ALA A 28 -7.00 -10.63 -17.23
CA ALA A 28 -6.53 -10.35 -18.56
C ALA A 28 -7.17 -9.05 -19.05
N CYS A 29 -6.39 -7.98 -18.99
CA CYS A 29 -6.59 -6.81 -19.82
C CYS A 29 -5.21 -6.39 -20.28
N ASN A 30 -5.00 -6.41 -21.59
CA ASN A 30 -3.88 -5.78 -22.26
C ASN A 30 -4.09 -4.24 -22.24
N GLU A 31 -4.45 -3.73 -21.06
CA GLU A 31 -4.64 -2.34 -20.69
C GLU A 31 -3.37 -1.97 -19.93
N ALA A 32 -2.67 -0.91 -20.35
CA ALA A 32 -1.39 -0.53 -19.79
C ALA A 32 -1.44 -0.54 -18.25
N ALA A 33 -0.65 -1.42 -17.62
CA ALA A 33 -0.65 -1.59 -16.17
C ALA A 33 -0.43 -0.23 -15.49
N LEU A 34 -1.40 0.21 -14.69
CA LEU A 34 -1.34 1.49 -13.98
C LEU A 34 -0.50 1.33 -12.71
N VAL A 35 0.82 1.37 -12.88
CA VAL A 35 1.78 1.23 -11.78
C VAL A 35 2.02 2.60 -11.14
N PRO A 36 1.69 2.81 -9.84
CA PRO A 36 1.98 4.06 -9.16
C PRO A 36 3.50 4.24 -8.95
N PRO A 37 4.01 5.49 -8.95
CA PRO A 37 5.41 5.75 -8.59
C PRO A 37 5.72 5.40 -7.13
N LEU A 38 7.01 5.33 -6.78
CA LEU A 38 7.46 5.13 -5.40
C LEU A 38 6.86 6.18 -4.47
N ASN A 39 6.47 5.80 -3.25
CA ASN A 39 5.92 6.70 -2.22
C ASN A 39 4.72 7.55 -2.68
N PHE A 40 3.95 7.07 -3.67
CA PHE A 40 2.76 7.78 -4.16
C PHE A 40 1.65 7.82 -3.09
N ALA A 41 1.18 9.03 -2.78
CA ALA A 41 0.05 9.24 -1.87
C ALA A 41 -0.68 10.55 -2.20
N MET A 42 -1.99 10.59 -1.94
CA MET A 42 -2.77 11.82 -1.92
C MET A 42 -2.53 12.54 -0.60
N VAL A 43 -2.19 13.82 -0.65
CA VAL A 43 -1.98 14.66 0.55
C VAL A 43 -3.14 15.61 0.80
N HIS A 44 -3.86 15.98 -0.26
CA HIS A 44 -5.07 16.79 -0.23
C HIS A 44 -5.90 16.44 -1.48
N ASP A 45 -7.18 16.81 -1.51
CA ASP A 45 -8.04 16.62 -2.67
C ASP A 45 -7.39 17.20 -3.93
N GLY A 46 -7.12 16.31 -4.90
CA GLY A 46 -6.45 16.64 -6.17
C GLY A 46 -4.96 16.95 -6.07
N ILE A 47 -4.33 16.78 -4.90
CA ILE A 47 -2.90 17.01 -4.67
C ILE A 47 -2.23 15.70 -4.24
N PHE A 48 -1.24 15.30 -5.01
CA PHE A 48 -0.50 14.06 -4.81
C PHE A 48 0.98 14.33 -4.61
N ARG A 49 1.66 13.42 -3.93
CA ARG A 49 3.12 13.39 -3.82
C ARG A 49 3.64 12.01 -4.18
N SER A 50 4.87 11.93 -4.67
CA SER A 50 5.59 10.68 -4.90
C SER A 50 7.11 10.91 -4.90
N GLY A 51 7.87 9.84 -5.05
CA GLY A 51 9.25 9.89 -5.53
C GLY A 51 9.32 10.14 -7.04
N PHE A 52 10.53 10.06 -7.58
CA PHE A 52 10.79 10.26 -9.01
C PHE A 52 10.14 9.14 -9.84
N PRO A 53 9.38 9.46 -10.90
CA PRO A 53 8.70 8.46 -11.71
C PRO A 53 9.63 7.80 -12.74
N ASP A 54 9.35 6.53 -13.04
CA ASP A 54 9.93 5.80 -14.17
C ASP A 54 8.94 5.72 -15.35
N THR A 55 9.40 5.25 -16.51
CA THR A 55 8.57 5.16 -17.73
C THR A 55 7.32 4.30 -17.54
N SER A 56 7.38 3.29 -16.68
CA SER A 56 6.24 2.41 -16.33
C SER A 56 5.12 3.15 -15.58
N ASN A 57 5.41 4.29 -14.95
CA ASN A 57 4.43 5.04 -14.16
C ASN A 57 3.65 6.06 -14.98
N PHE A 58 4.06 6.38 -16.22
CA PHE A 58 3.44 7.46 -16.98
C PHE A 58 1.96 7.22 -17.28
N TRP A 59 1.57 5.97 -17.53
CA TRP A 59 0.16 5.64 -17.76
C TRP A 59 -0.69 5.88 -16.50
N PHE A 60 -0.15 5.53 -15.33
CA PHE A 60 -0.78 5.85 -14.05
C PHE A 60 -0.93 7.36 -13.85
N LEU A 61 0.12 8.16 -14.07
CA LEU A 61 0.07 9.61 -13.92
C LEU A 61 -0.91 10.28 -14.91
N LYS A 62 -0.99 9.78 -16.15
CA LYS A 62 -1.98 10.26 -17.13
C LYS A 62 -3.41 9.97 -16.69
N SER A 63 -3.66 8.81 -16.08
CA SER A 63 -5.01 8.44 -15.62
C SER A 63 -5.56 9.36 -14.52
N LEU A 64 -4.68 10.04 -13.77
CA LEU A 64 -5.07 11.00 -12.74
C LEU A 64 -5.53 12.35 -13.30
N ASN A 65 -5.31 12.60 -14.60
CA ASN A 65 -5.68 13.86 -15.28
C ASN A 65 -5.14 15.10 -14.55
N LEU A 66 -3.88 15.05 -14.11
CA LEU A 66 -3.21 16.11 -13.36
C LEU A 66 -3.05 17.38 -14.21
N ARG A 67 -3.21 18.54 -13.55
CA ARG A 67 -3.00 19.84 -14.19
C ARG A 67 -1.52 20.20 -14.36
N SER A 68 -0.67 19.73 -13.46
CA SER A 68 0.76 20.03 -13.43
C SER A 68 1.51 19.00 -12.58
N ILE A 69 2.80 18.80 -12.86
CA ILE A 69 3.76 18.00 -12.10
C ILE A 69 5.01 18.88 -11.92
N VAL A 70 5.58 18.90 -10.71
CA VAL A 70 6.70 19.77 -10.31
C VAL A 70 7.93 18.92 -10.02
#